data_AF-A0A554LN09-F1
#
_entry.id   AF-A0A554LN09-F1
#
_cell.length_a   1.000
_cell.length_b   1.000
_cell.length_c   1.000
_cell.angle_alpha   90.00
_cell.angle_beta   90.00
_cell.angle_gamma   90.00
#
_symmetry.space_group_name_H-M   'P 1'
#
loop_
_entity.id
_entity.type
_entity.pdbx_description
1 polymer ?
#
loop_
_entity_poly.entity_id
_entity_poly.type
_entity_poly.pdbx_seq_one_letter_code
_entity_poly.pdbx_strand_id
1 'polypeptide(L)' 'MKIAFFEIEDWQKDYLKERLVDAKLSFFAEPLFSDNINSIQDCQIISPFIYSQINKDILQKLPNLKLVATR' A
#
# COMPACT_ATOMS: atom_id res chain seq x y z
N MET A 1 -3.30 12.53 2.27
CA MET A 1 -2.58 11.63 1.32
C MET A 1 -3.13 10.22 1.44
N LYS A 2 -3.22 9.41 0.36
CA LYS A 2 -3.68 8.01 0.45
C LYS A 2 -2.51 7.04 0.39
N ILE A 3 -2.40 6.17 1.38
CA ILE A 3 -1.29 5.22 1.53
C ILE A 3 -1.83 3.82 1.76
N ALA A 4 -1.34 2.84 1.01
CA ALA A 4 -1.66 1.43 1.18
C ALA A 4 -0.45 0.66 1.69
N PHE A 5 -0.59 -0.03 2.82
CA PHE A 5 0.44 -0.91 3.40
C PHE A 5 0.03 -2.36 3.22
N PHE A 6 0.92 -3.17 2.65
CA PHE A 6 0.72 -4.61 2.41
C PHE A 6 1.53 -5.44 3.37
N GLU A 7 1.15 -6.70 3.59
CA GLU A 7 1.84 -7.64 4.50
C GLU A 7 2.07 -7.02 5.88
N ILE A 8 1.04 -6.36 6.41
CA ILE A 8 1.12 -5.67 7.70
C ILE A 8 0.65 -6.56 8.84
N GLU A 9 1.38 -6.54 9.95
CA GLU A 9 0.97 -7.12 11.22
C GLU A 9 0.12 -6.12 12.03
N ASP A 10 -0.71 -6.62 12.95
CA ASP A 10 -1.66 -5.79 13.67
C ASP A 10 -1.01 -4.68 14.50
N TRP A 11 0.13 -4.97 15.15
CA TRP A 11 0.87 -3.98 15.95
C TRP A 11 1.38 -2.80 15.12
N GLN A 12 1.68 -3.01 13.83
CA GLN A 12 2.18 -1.96 12.93
C GLN A 12 1.07 -0.97 12.55
N LYS A 13 -0.20 -1.41 12.54
CA LYS A 13 -1.33 -0.56 12.19
C LYS A 13 -1.43 0.62 13.15
N ASP A 14 -1.31 0.35 14.45
CA ASP A 14 -1.42 1.39 15.48
C ASP A 14 -0.21 2.34 15.43
N TYR A 15 1.00 1.78 15.30
CA TYR A 15 2.22 2.57 15.11
C TYR A 15 2.13 3.56 13.93
N LEU A 16 1.56 3.14 12.80
CA LEU A 16 1.40 3.96 11.60
C LEU A 16 0.27 4.98 11.72
N LYS A 17 -0.87 4.61 12.31
CA LYS A 17 -1.99 5.54 12.54
C LYS A 17 -1.59 6.72 13.42
N GLU A 18 -0.80 6.47 14.47
CA GLU A 18 -0.32 7.52 15.38
C GLU A 18 0.63 8.52 14.69
N ARG A 19 1.39 8.08 13.68
CA ARG A 19 2.43 8.91 13.03
C ARG A 19 1.99 9.54 11.73
N LEU A 20 0.98 8.97 11.07
CA LEU A 20 0.50 9.41 9.76
C LEU A 20 -0.95 9.94 9.87
N VAL A 21 -1.19 10.81 10.85
CA VAL A 21 -2.52 11.32 11.21
C VAL A 21 -3.26 12.04 10.08
N ASP A 22 -2.53 12.69 9.17
CA ASP A 22 -3.10 13.41 8.02
C ASP A 22 -3.25 12.54 6.75
N ALA A 23 -2.90 11.25 6.86
CA ALA A 23 -3.01 10.30 5.76
C ALA A 23 -4.23 9.38 5.95
N LYS A 24 -4.85 9.03 4.83
CA LYS A 24 -5.83 7.95 4.75
C LYS A 24 -5.06 6.66 4.53
N LEU A 25 -5.12 5.77 5.52
CA LEU A 25 -4.34 4.54 5.55
C LEU A 25 -5.22 3.34 5.23
N SER A 26 -4.76 2.50 4.31
CA SER A 26 -5.32 1.17 4.03
C SER A 26 -4.31 0.11 4.42
N PHE A 27 -4.77 -0.94 5.07
CA PHE A 27 -3.93 -2.02 5.60
C PHE A 27 -4.38 -3.36 5.03
N PHE A 28 -3.43 -4.10 4.48
CA PHE A 28 -3.64 -5.44 3.93
C PHE A 28 -2.67 -6.41 4.61
N ALA A 29 -3.17 -7.56 5.05
CA ALA A 29 -2.34 -8.61 5.63
C ALA A 29 -1.65 -9.44 4.53
N GLU A 30 -2.23 -9.43 3.33
CA GLU A 30 -1.77 -10.15 2.17
C GLU A 30 -0.76 -9.34 1.34
N PRO A 31 0.08 -10.00 0.53
CA PRO A 31 0.94 -9.32 -0.43
C PRO A 31 0.14 -8.60 -1.53
N LEU A 32 0.75 -7.57 -2.13
CA LEU A 32 0.17 -6.91 -3.30
C LEU A 32 0.27 -7.83 -4.52
N PHE A 33 -0.89 -8.13 -5.11
CA PHE A 33 -1.02 -8.89 -6.35
C PHE A 33 -2.03 -8.23 -7.28
N SER A 34 -2.15 -8.74 -8.50
CA SER A 34 -3.12 -8.28 -9.48
C SER A 34 -4.58 -8.35 -9.00
N ASP A 35 -4.89 -9.22 -8.04
CA ASP A 35 -6.26 -9.50 -7.59
C ASP A 35 -6.76 -8.48 -6.56
N ASN A 36 -5.89 -7.96 -5.69
CA ASN A 36 -6.27 -7.00 -4.65
C ASN A 36 -6.02 -5.53 -5.04
N ILE A 37 -5.41 -5.27 -6.20
CA ILE A 37 -5.06 -3.92 -6.66
C ILE A 37 -6.25 -2.99 -6.90
N ASN A 38 -7.42 -3.56 -7.22
CA ASN A 38 -8.62 -2.75 -7.48
C ASN A 38 -9.07 -1.95 -6.25
N SER A 39 -8.68 -2.39 -5.05
CA SER A 39 -8.99 -1.71 -3.80
C SER A 39 -8.13 -0.45 -3.52
N ILE A 40 -7.09 -0.21 -4.33
CA ILE A 40 -6.10 0.86 -4.11
C ILE A 40 -5.83 1.73 -5.35
N GLN A 41 -6.70 1.73 -6.36
CA GLN A 41 -6.47 2.48 -7.61
C GLN A 41 -6.34 4.01 -7.42
N ASP A 42 -6.92 4.54 -6.34
CA ASP A 42 -6.87 5.95 -5.97
C ASP A 42 -5.70 6.28 -5.01
N CYS A 43 -4.86 5.30 -4.72
CA CYS A 43 -3.73 5.43 -3.82
C CYS A 43 -2.61 6.26 -4.45
N GLN A 44 -1.94 7.06 -3.62
CA GLN A 44 -0.79 7.88 -4.03
C GLN A 44 0.54 7.24 -3.63
N ILE A 45 0.55 6.39 -2.59
CA ILE A 45 1.74 5.74 -2.05
C ILE A 45 1.43 4.29 -1.71
N ILE A 46 2.20 3.35 -2.25
CA ILE A 46 2.17 1.96 -1.77
C ILE A 46 3.42 1.67 -0.94
N SER A 47 3.24 0.95 0.16
CA SER A 47 4.31 0.39 0.97
C SER A 47 4.21 -1.14 0.91
N PRO A 48 4.87 -1.76 -0.07
CA PRO A 48 4.91 -3.21 -0.22
C PRO A 48 5.90 -3.85 0.77
N PHE A 49 5.88 -5.17 0.84
CA PHE A 49 6.90 -5.96 1.53
C PHE A 49 7.43 -7.08 0.62
N ILE A 50 8.30 -7.94 1.13
CA ILE A 50 9.15 -8.83 0.32
C ILE A 50 8.38 -9.81 -0.59
N TYR A 51 7.12 -10.14 -0.30
CA TYR A 51 6.32 -11.04 -1.15
C TYR A 51 5.40 -10.31 -2.13
N SER A 52 5.27 -9.00 -2.01
CA SER A 52 4.47 -8.17 -2.90
C SER A 52 5.11 -8.06 -4.29
N GLN A 53 4.29 -8.21 -5.34
CA GLN A 53 4.75 -8.01 -6.70
C GLN A 53 4.67 -6.53 -7.09
N ILE A 54 5.77 -5.98 -7.59
CA ILE A 54 5.83 -4.63 -8.14
C ILE A 54 6.37 -4.75 -9.57
N ASN A 55 5.45 -4.94 -10.52
CA ASN A 55 5.75 -5.09 -11.94
C ASN A 55 5.02 -4.03 -12.79
N LYS A 56 5.30 -3.99 -14.09
CA LYS A 56 4.71 -3.03 -15.03
C LYS A 56 3.18 -3.05 -15.00
N ASP A 57 2.57 -4.23 -14.98
CA ASP A 57 1.11 -4.38 -15.04
C ASP A 57 0.43 -3.86 -13.78
N ILE A 58 1.06 -4.08 -12.61
CA ILE A 58 0.62 -3.53 -11.33
C ILE A 58 0.74 -2.00 -11.33
N LEU A 59 1.88 -1.46 -11.76
CA LEU A 59 2.10 -0.01 -11.78
C LEU A 59 1.14 0.71 -12.75
N GLN A 60 0.82 0.11 -13.90
CA GLN A 60 -0.13 0.68 -14.85
C GLN A 60 -1.57 0.78 -14.30
N LYS A 61 -1.94 -0.09 -13.35
CA LYS A 61 -3.25 -0.07 -12.70
C LYS A 61 -3.37 0.94 -11.56
N LEU A 62 -2.27 1.65 -11.22
CA LEU A 62 -2.24 2.64 -10.15
C LEU A 62 -1.95 4.04 -10.73
N PRO A 63 -2.91 4.65 -11.44
CA PRO A 63 -2.68 5.88 -12.20
C PRO A 63 -2.33 7.10 -11.33
N ASN A 64 -2.65 7.05 -10.03
CA ASN A 64 -2.38 8.12 -9.08
C ASN A 64 -1.10 7.90 -8.26
N LEU A 65 -0.39 6.79 -8.49
CA LEU A 65 0.80 6.42 -7.73
C LEU A 65 1.93 7.42 -7.97
N LYS A 66 2.48 7.94 -6.87
CA LYS A 66 3.59 8.91 -6.88
C LYS A 66 4.83 8.39 -6.18
N LEU A 67 4.69 7.38 -5.31
CA LEU A 67 5.79 6.83 -4.53
C LEU A 67 5.56 5.34 -4.22
N VAL A 68 6.64 4.57 -4.29
CA VAL A 68 6.74 3.22 -3.73
C VAL A 68 7.74 3.28 -2.58
N ALA A 69 7.30 2.98 -1.36
CA ALA A 69 8.12 3.03 -0.15
C ALA A 69 8.33 1.61 0.41
N THR A 70 9.41 0.97 -0.01
CA THR A 70 9.81 -0.38 0.45
C THR A 70 10.26 -0.37 1.91
N ARG A 71 9.90 -1.40 2.66
CA ARG A 71 10.25 -1.60 4.07
C ARG A 71 10.72 -3.03 4.32
#